data_AF-Q603H7-F1
#
_entry.id   AF-Q603H7-F1
#
_cell.length_a   1.000
_cell.length_b   1.000
_cell.length_c   1.000
_cell.angle_alpha   90.00
_cell.angle_beta   90.00
_cell.angle_gamma   90.00
#
_symmetry.space_group_name_H-M   'P 1'
#
loop_
_entity.id
_entity.type
_entity.pdbx_description
1 polymer ?
#
loop_
_entity_poly.entity_id
_entity_poly.type
_entity_poly.pdbx_seq_one_letter_code
_entity_poly.pdbx_strand_id
1 'polypeptide(L)' 'MSDQLLRDIETLAPENLDDLLLVIARNVEESLKKGGARPGIDYSILDLYQLAQPFALEIFKKNIDIMNYAVRW' A
#
# COMPACT_ATOMS: atom_id res chain seq x y z
N MET A 1 9.86 16.07 -13.14
CA MET A 1 10.28 14.80 -12.52
C MET A 1 9.54 14.71 -11.22
N SER A 2 8.67 13.72 -11.07
CA SER A 2 7.81 13.59 -9.90
C SER A 2 8.68 13.23 -8.70
N ASP A 3 8.73 14.09 -7.67
CA ASP A 3 9.29 13.76 -6.36
C ASP A 3 8.39 12.69 -5.72
N GLN A 4 8.56 11.44 -6.13
CA GLN A 4 7.89 10.28 -5.56
C GLN A 4 8.97 9.43 -4.90
N LEU A 5 8.80 9.14 -3.62
CA LEU A 5 9.75 8.37 -2.83
C LEU A 5 9.61 6.88 -3.09
N LEU A 6 8.40 6.42 -3.40
CA LEU A 6 8.13 5.01 -3.69
C LEU A 6 8.37 4.69 -5.16
N ARG A 7 8.99 3.53 -5.42
CA ARG A 7 9.26 3.04 -6.77
C ARG A 7 7.98 2.77 -7.55
N ASP A 8 8.06 2.95 -8.87
CA ASP A 8 7.04 2.43 -9.79
C ASP A 8 7.15 0.91 -9.92
N ILE A 9 6.03 0.24 -10.19
CA ILE A 9 6.02 -1.21 -10.42
C ILE A 9 5.08 -1.52 -11.57
N GLU A 10 5.57 -2.27 -12.54
CA GLU A 10 4.83 -2.66 -13.74
C GLU A 10 3.97 -3.91 -13.52
N THR A 11 4.34 -4.76 -12.55
CA THR A 11 3.63 -6.01 -12.22
C THR A 11 3.50 -6.15 -10.71
N LEU A 12 2.29 -6.46 -10.26
CA LEU A 12 1.92 -6.59 -8.85
C LEU A 12 1.13 -7.88 -8.68
N ALA A 13 1.52 -8.70 -7.71
CA ALA A 13 0.78 -9.89 -7.29
C ALA A 13 0.05 -9.57 -5.97
N PRO A 14 -1.25 -9.25 -5.99
CA PRO A 14 -1.99 -8.82 -4.79
C PRO A 14 -2.14 -9.91 -3.72
N GLU A 15 -1.84 -11.16 -4.05
CA GLU A 15 -1.65 -12.27 -3.11
C GLU A 15 -0.42 -12.10 -2.20
N ASN A 16 0.57 -11.29 -2.59
CA ASN A 16 1.75 -11.02 -1.79
C ASN A 16 1.56 -9.76 -0.93
N LEU A 17 1.87 -9.87 0.35
CA LEU A 17 1.65 -8.81 1.33
C LEU A 17 2.52 -7.57 1.06
N ASP A 18 3.74 -7.75 0.57
CA ASP A 18 4.67 -6.68 0.23
C ASP A 18 4.20 -5.85 -0.97
N ASP A 19 3.70 -6.51 -2.01
CA ASP A 19 3.10 -5.86 -3.17
C ASP A 19 1.84 -5.07 -2.78
N LEU A 20 0.94 -5.68 -1.99
CA LEU A 20 -0.24 -5.02 -1.47
C LEU A 20 0.12 -3.79 -0.62
N LEU A 21 1.08 -3.94 0.28
CA LEU A 21 1.53 -2.86 1.16
C LEU A 21 2.12 -1.69 0.35
N LEU A 22 2.90 -1.98 -0.69
CA LEU A 22 3.48 -0.96 -1.56
C LEU A 22 2.42 -0.22 -2.38
N VAL A 23 1.40 -0.93 -2.90
CA VAL A 23 0.27 -0.29 -3.60
C VAL A 23 -0.46 0.68 -2.69
N ILE A 24 -0.78 0.25 -1.47
CA ILE A 24 -1.48 1.11 -0.50
C ILE A 24 -0.59 2.30 -0.13
N ALA A 25 0.71 2.09 0.12
CA ALA A 25 1.64 3.17 0.43
C ALA A 25 1.73 4.21 -0.70
N ARG A 26 1.71 3.80 -1.97
CA ARG A 26 1.64 4.72 -3.12
C ARG A 26 0.33 5.51 -3.16
N ASN A 27 -0.79 4.87 -2.86
CA ASN A 27 -2.07 5.57 -2.80
C ASN A 27 -2.08 6.64 -1.69
N VAL A 28 -1.49 6.34 -0.54
CA VAL A 28 -1.31 7.30 0.56
C VAL A 28 -0.40 8.45 0.11
N GLU A 29 0.73 8.15 -0.50
CA GLU A 29 1.67 9.16 -1.01
C GLU A 29 1.02 10.11 -2.03
N GLU A 30 0.27 9.56 -2.98
CA GLU A 30 -0.47 10.36 -3.96
C GLU A 30 -1.55 11.22 -3.31
N SER A 31 -2.23 10.71 -2.27
CA SER A 31 -3.20 11.49 -1.50
C SER A 31 -2.53 12.65 -0.75
N LEU A 32 -1.37 12.40 -0.13
CA LEU A 32 -0.59 13.42 0.58
C LEU A 32 -0.10 14.51 -0.39
N LYS A 33 0.43 14.12 -1.55
CA LYS A 33 0.85 15.06 -2.60
C LYS A 33 -0.30 15.92 -3.11
N LYS A 34 -1.47 15.32 -3.36
CA LYS A 34 -2.68 16.07 -3.75
C LYS A 34 -3.16 17.02 -2.65
N GLY A 35 -2.92 16.67 -1.38
CA GLY A 35 -3.14 17.54 -0.24
C GLY A 35 -2.09 18.65 -0.06
N GLY A 36 -1.04 18.69 -0.88
CA GLY A 36 0.03 19.68 -0.83
C GLY A 36 1.23 19.30 0.07
N ALA A 37 1.26 18.08 0.62
CA ALA A 37 2.40 17.60 1.39
C ALA A 37 3.59 17.29 0.48
N ARG A 38 4.79 17.63 0.95
CA ARG A 38 6.04 17.49 0.21
C ARG A 38 6.84 16.27 0.72
N PRO A 39 7.21 15.35 -0.17
CA PRO A 39 8.02 14.20 0.20
C PRO A 39 9.38 14.62 0.76
N GLY A 40 9.86 13.94 1.80
CA GLY A 40 11.13 14.22 2.47
C GLY A 40 11.12 15.43 3.42
N ILE A 41 10.00 16.17 3.48
CA ILE A 41 9.78 17.26 4.44
C ILE A 41 8.61 16.90 5.35
N ASP A 42 7.46 16.62 4.75
CA ASP A 42 6.19 16.40 5.47
C ASP A 42 5.94 14.91 5.75
N TYR A 43 6.63 14.00 5.04
CA TYR A 43 6.58 12.56 5.27
C TYR A 43 7.84 11.87 4.73
N SER A 44 8.19 10.74 5.35
CA SER A 44 9.25 9.83 4.94
C SER A 44 8.67 8.52 4.38
N ILE A 45 9.54 7.68 3.79
CA ILE A 45 9.17 6.34 3.33
C ILE A 45 8.57 5.51 4.48
N LEU A 46 9.15 5.59 5.68
CA LEU A 46 8.67 4.85 6.85
C LEU A 46 7.24 5.27 7.23
N ASP A 47 6.95 6.57 7.18
CA ASP A 47 5.62 7.10 7.51
C ASP A 47 4.57 6.60 6.52
N LEU A 48 4.90 6.58 5.21
CA LEU A 48 4.01 6.02 4.18
C LEU A 48 3.66 4.56 4.46
N TYR A 49 4.66 3.76 4.83
CA TYR A 49 4.44 2.35 5.18
C TYR A 49 3.65 2.18 6.48
N GLN A 50 3.89 3.00 7.51
CA GLN A 50 3.12 2.97 8.74
C GLN A 50 1.64 3.33 8.52
N LEU A 51 1.37 4.33 7.68
CA LEU A 51 0.00 4.70 7.32
C LEU A 51 -0.69 3.63 6.46
N ALA A 52 0.07 2.91 5.62
CA ALA A 52 -0.44 1.86 4.75
C ALA A 52 -0.71 0.53 5.48
N GLN A 53 0.07 0.21 6.51
CA GLN A 53 -0.01 -1.04 7.27
C GLN A 53 -1.42 -1.47 7.71
N PRO A 54 -2.25 -0.63 8.37
CA PRO A 54 -3.56 -1.07 8.84
C PRO A 54 -4.48 -1.50 7.69
N PHE A 55 -4.46 -0.77 6.58
CA PHE A 55 -5.27 -1.08 5.40
C PHE A 55 -4.78 -2.36 4.71
N ALA A 56 -3.47 -2.50 4.52
CA ALA A 56 -2.89 -3.70 3.92
C ALA A 56 -3.21 -4.95 4.75
N LEU A 57 -3.10 -4.88 6.08
CA LEU A 57 -3.45 -6.00 6.96
C LEU A 57 -4.94 -6.36 6.92
N GLU A 58 -5.83 -5.37 6.85
CA GLU A 58 -7.27 -5.62 6.75
C GLU A 58 -7.64 -6.32 5.43
N ILE A 59 -7.09 -5.84 4.30
CA ILE A 59 -7.33 -6.43 2.98
C ILE A 59 -6.73 -7.84 2.91
N PHE A 60 -5.51 -8.01 3.41
CA PHE A 60 -4.84 -9.32 3.42
C PHE A 60 -5.63 -10.35 4.24
N LYS A 61 -6.14 -9.97 5.42
CA LYS A 61 -7.01 -10.85 6.23
C LYS A 61 -8.30 -11.23 5.50
N LYS A 62 -8.98 -10.27 4.86
CA LYS A 62 -10.19 -10.55 4.07
C LYS A 62 -9.91 -11.52 2.92
N ASN A 63 -8.79 -11.38 2.22
CA ASN A 63 -8.40 -12.28 1.14
C ASN A 63 -8.15 -13.71 1.63
N ILE A 64 -7.51 -13.88 2.79
CA ILE A 64 -7.33 -15.19 3.44
C ILE A 64 -8.69 -15.81 3.79
N ASP A 65 -9.60 -15.03 4.37
CA ASP A 65 -10.92 -15.54 4.76
C ASP A 65 -11.73 -15.98 3.53
N ILE A 66 -11.75 -15.19 2.46
CA ILE A 66 -12.45 -15.52 1.21
C ILE A 66 -11.89 -16.82 0.60
N MET A 67 -10.57 -16.99 0.59
CA MET A 67 -9.94 -18.23 0.12
C MET A 67 -10.33 -19.43 0.99
N ASN A 68 -10.40 -19.26 2.31
CA ASN A 68 -10.83 -20.33 3.22
C ASN A 68 -12.31 -20.73 3.02
N TYR A 69 -13.19 -19.79 2.68
CA TYR A 69 -14.59 -20.10 2.36
C TYR A 69 -14.73 -20.82 1.02
N ALA A 70 -13.89 -20.51 0.02
CA ALA A 70 -13.93 -21.16 -1.29
C ALA A 70 -13.48 -22.64 -1.26
N VAL A 71 -12.72 -23.05 -0.24
CA VAL A 71 -12.15 -24.41 -0.12
C VAL A 71 -13.00 -25.36 0.73
N ARG A 72 -14.05 -24.87 1.41
CA ARG A 72 -14.99 -25.73 2.15
C ARG A 72 -16.00 -26.38 1.20
N TRP A 73 -15.78 -27.67 0.93
CA TRP A 73 -16.77 -28.60 0.39
C TRP A 73 -17.61 -29.20 1.53
#